data_AF-A0A7S2IZ08-F1
#
_entry.id   AF-A0A7S2IZ08-F1
#
_cell.length_a   1.000
_cell.length_b   1.000
_cell.length_c   1.000
_cell.angle_alpha   90.00
_cell.angle_beta   90.00
_cell.angle_gamma   90.00
#
_symmetry.space_group_name_H-M   'P 1'
#
loop_
_entity.id
_entity.type
_entity.pdbx_description
1 polymer ?
#
loop_
_entity_poly.entity_id
_entity_poly.type
_entity_poly.pdbx_seq_one_letter_code
_entity_poly.pdbx_strand_id
1 'polypeptide(L)'
;MDEAADTIFSNITGSPGALFAATYGTLTATHTSGTIMTICDSATGGGATTGGSPALCPILALAYATYFTFHLPETYFVGCNLIGTMNSDGTGSLNSGLFVRHTLREMLHGYDDPLFSVVPASAVPAGLDLEYNGLLGKFSAATSSLAEVRTDDLVDYQYALNGGSKNIADLGKWVSRQGVSTSTCSPDIFGKCSSGYYGWDVDGTPGQDFVLAGQRSLNTQQPSDETHSPMRLVLDDFKTSLASGTSITFFLSAVRRQVTIGCGSDGSTAGPCDYHSIDGIQTFKFEVPTNFLDTTLNGVANSACRGDTSYYGGRFPAPTGTPPSCDWMMRHNGVVNLETSQNAPVAATLGYLGHTDTAVRDAVSMTLPGSTDELIYDAANDELAIFVEPITGRVIRGYQRLQSNFYIDKTFINSARYANVFNSDTDNSDTFVWPFMYIKRSPTIARDQSKAFIDTLYGTYRLGFALDVIGIILFPLCLACGICCLQSAHKAAKLRRELPATAYANGHPKVIVSVHSSTSSADSTTSSAAS
;
A
#
# COMPACT_ATOMS: atom_id res chain seq x y z
N MET A 1 48.96 19.91 -2.47
CA MET A 1 48.90 21.39 -2.54
C MET A 1 47.73 21.77 -1.67
N ASP A 2 48.03 22.19 -0.45
CA ASP A 2 47.05 22.64 0.54
C ASP A 2 46.55 24.02 0.11
N GLU A 3 45.26 24.13 -0.20
CA GLU A 3 44.62 25.43 -0.41
C GLU A 3 43.46 25.56 0.58
N ALA A 4 43.57 26.58 1.42
CA ALA A 4 42.79 26.81 2.61
C ALA A 4 41.33 27.18 2.27
N ALA A 5 40.38 26.49 2.90
CA ALA A 5 38.99 26.91 2.90
C ALA A 5 38.80 28.07 3.90
N ASP A 6 38.32 29.22 3.42
CA ASP A 6 37.91 30.35 4.25
C ASP A 6 36.59 30.03 4.99
N THR A 7 36.56 30.23 6.30
CA THR A 7 35.36 30.02 7.14
C THR A 7 34.68 31.37 7.42
N ILE A 8 33.43 31.55 6.98
CA ILE A 8 32.63 32.75 7.25
C ILE A 8 31.61 32.46 8.35
N PHE A 9 31.57 33.30 9.39
CA PHE A 9 30.52 33.29 10.42
C PHE A 9 29.61 34.51 10.26
N SER A 10 28.29 34.31 10.38
CA SER A 10 27.33 35.41 10.55
C SER A 10 26.87 35.46 12.01
N ASN A 11 27.01 36.61 12.66
CA ASN A 11 26.40 36.87 13.98
C ASN A 11 25.18 37.77 13.75
N ILE A 12 23.99 37.17 13.75
CA ILE A 12 22.71 37.89 13.61
C ILE A 12 22.08 37.96 15.00
N THR A 13 22.15 39.12 15.65
CA THR A 13 21.41 39.38 16.90
C THR A 13 20.08 40.06 16.57
N GLY A 14 19.03 39.26 16.36
CA GLY A 14 17.66 39.71 16.11
C GLY A 14 16.65 38.55 16.19
N SER A 15 15.41 38.85 16.57
CA SER A 15 14.28 37.92 16.74
C SER A 15 14.07 36.96 15.54
N PRO A 16 13.67 35.69 15.76
CA PRO A 16 13.67 34.66 14.72
C PRO A 16 12.48 34.82 13.76
N GLY A 17 12.71 35.55 12.66
CA GLY A 17 11.80 35.64 11.53
C GLY A 17 12.61 35.93 10.27
N ALA A 18 12.67 34.95 9.38
CA ALA A 18 13.47 34.91 8.14
C ALA A 18 14.99 34.92 8.36
N LEU A 19 15.62 33.76 8.15
CA LEU A 19 17.08 33.58 8.21
C LEU A 19 17.86 34.50 7.25
N PHE A 20 17.20 35.15 6.27
CA PHE A 20 17.78 36.17 5.39
C PHE A 20 16.75 37.22 4.91
N ALA A 21 15.87 37.71 5.79
CA ALA A 21 15.32 39.04 5.52
C ALA A 21 16.46 40.06 5.64
N ALA A 22 16.53 41.03 4.73
CA ALA A 22 17.52 42.11 4.79
C ALA A 22 17.22 43.06 5.97
N THR A 23 17.33 42.55 7.20
CA THR A 23 17.44 43.36 8.41
C THR A 23 18.89 43.81 8.52
N TYR A 24 19.06 45.12 8.63
CA TYR A 24 20.30 45.86 8.88
C TYR A 24 21.28 45.03 9.73
N GLY A 25 22.30 44.46 9.08
CA GLY A 25 23.37 43.71 9.70
C GLY A 25 24.72 44.05 9.07
N THR A 26 25.79 43.70 9.77
CA THR A 26 27.18 43.88 9.34
C THR A 26 27.68 42.55 8.78
N LEU A 27 28.09 42.52 7.51
CA LEU A 27 28.69 41.32 6.91
C LEU A 27 30.20 41.37 7.13
N THR A 28 30.75 40.43 7.87
CA THR A 28 32.19 40.31 8.11
C THR A 28 32.74 39.01 7.55
N ALA A 29 33.86 39.07 6.83
CA ALA A 29 34.64 37.91 6.44
C ALA A 29 35.93 37.85 7.25
N THR A 30 36.33 36.68 7.71
CA THR A 30 37.58 36.49 8.45
C THR A 30 38.59 35.84 7.53
N HIS A 31 39.68 36.56 7.23
CA HIS A 31 40.80 36.03 6.47
C HIS A 31 41.53 34.94 7.27
N THR A 32 42.18 33.99 6.60
CA THR A 32 42.98 32.90 7.22
C THR A 32 44.03 33.35 8.24
N SER A 33 44.45 34.61 8.20
CA SER A 33 45.32 35.24 9.21
C SER A 33 44.61 35.61 10.52
N GLY A 34 43.30 35.35 10.64
CA GLY A 34 42.44 35.80 11.74
C GLY A 34 41.97 37.25 11.61
N THR A 35 42.26 37.91 10.49
CA THR A 35 41.88 39.32 10.26
C THR A 35 40.42 39.40 9.82
N ILE A 36 39.58 40.06 10.62
CA ILE A 36 38.16 40.28 10.30
C ILE A 36 38.04 41.52 9.40
N MET A 37 37.59 41.34 8.17
CA MET A 37 37.23 42.41 7.25
C MET A 37 35.72 42.61 7.23
N THR A 38 35.28 43.84 7.47
CA THR A 38 33.87 44.21 7.31
C THR A 38 33.60 44.54 5.84
N ILE A 39 32.78 43.72 5.18
CA ILE A 39 32.44 43.85 3.76
C ILE A 39 31.33 44.91 3.58
N CYS A 40 30.39 44.99 4.53
CA CYS A 40 29.37 46.04 4.59
C CYS A 40 28.96 46.27 6.05
N ASP A 41 28.82 47.54 6.44
CA ASP A 41 28.24 47.94 7.73
C ASP A 41 27.04 48.83 7.51
N SER A 42 25.87 48.37 7.95
CA SER A 42 24.62 49.13 7.88
C SER A 42 24.36 49.96 9.15
N ALA A 43 25.21 49.84 10.17
CA ALA A 43 25.09 50.56 11.44
C ALA A 43 25.57 52.02 11.37
N THR A 44 26.32 52.40 10.33
CA THR A 44 26.63 53.80 10.08
C THR A 44 25.48 54.46 9.33
N GLY A 45 24.48 54.92 10.09
CA GLY A 45 23.54 55.95 9.66
C GLY A 45 24.23 57.30 9.40
N GLY A 46 25.23 57.30 8.51
CA GLY A 46 25.95 58.49 8.07
C GLY A 46 25.11 59.23 7.04
N GLY A 47 24.52 60.34 7.47
CA GLY A 47 23.68 61.19 6.65
C GLY A 47 24.34 61.51 5.31
N ALA A 48 23.54 61.40 4.25
CA ALA A 48 23.84 61.95 2.94
C ALA A 48 24.12 63.46 3.10
N THR A 49 25.40 63.81 3.14
CA THR A 49 25.85 65.13 2.72
C THR A 49 26.78 64.91 1.54
N THR A 50 26.26 65.28 0.37
CA THR A 50 26.93 65.40 -0.93
C THR A 50 27.46 64.11 -1.59
N GLY A 51 26.60 63.44 -2.37
CA GLY A 51 26.99 62.95 -3.70
C GLY A 51 27.37 61.48 -3.90
N GLY A 52 27.25 60.59 -2.91
CA GLY A 52 27.54 59.15 -3.07
C GLY A 52 26.39 58.25 -2.61
N SER A 53 25.88 57.39 -3.49
CA SER A 53 24.75 56.49 -3.24
C SER A 53 25.03 55.44 -2.14
N PRO A 54 24.26 55.42 -1.03
CA PRO A 54 24.35 54.37 -0.01
C PRO A 54 23.53 53.10 -0.35
N ALA A 55 22.91 53.04 -1.54
CA ALA A 55 22.03 51.94 -1.95
C ALA A 55 22.74 50.63 -2.36
N LEU A 56 24.08 50.61 -2.39
CA LEU A 56 24.83 49.46 -2.88
C LEU A 56 24.97 48.32 -1.84
N CYS A 57 24.99 48.60 -0.53
CA CYS A 57 25.32 47.56 0.47
C CYS A 57 24.31 46.41 0.59
N PRO A 58 22.97 46.63 0.59
CA PRO A 58 22.01 45.53 0.66
C PRO A 58 22.05 44.65 -0.61
N ILE A 59 22.25 45.28 -1.78
CA ILE A 59 22.33 44.59 -3.07
C ILE A 59 23.63 43.79 -3.16
N LEU A 60 24.75 44.36 -2.71
CA LEU A 60 26.05 43.69 -2.70
C LEU A 60 26.07 42.53 -1.68
N ALA A 61 25.51 42.72 -0.48
CA ALA A 61 25.40 41.67 0.52
C ALA A 61 24.52 40.51 0.04
N LEU A 62 23.39 40.81 -0.63
CA LEU A 62 22.55 39.79 -1.27
C LEU A 62 23.32 39.09 -2.39
N ALA A 63 24.03 39.82 -3.25
CA ALA A 63 24.83 39.23 -4.34
C ALA A 63 25.94 38.31 -3.83
N TYR A 64 26.66 38.69 -2.77
CA TYR A 64 27.68 37.84 -2.14
C TYR A 64 27.08 36.67 -1.40
N ALA A 65 25.96 36.85 -0.67
CA ALA A 65 25.24 35.74 -0.06
C ALA A 65 24.81 34.75 -1.15
N THR A 66 24.19 35.21 -2.24
CA THR A 66 23.80 34.38 -3.37
C THR A 66 25.00 33.69 -4.02
N TYR A 67 26.11 34.40 -4.19
CA TYR A 67 27.36 33.85 -4.73
C TYR A 67 27.92 32.74 -3.82
N PHE A 68 27.99 32.94 -2.50
CA PHE A 68 28.55 31.97 -1.57
C PHE A 68 27.62 30.79 -1.24
N THR A 69 26.30 30.97 -1.27
CA THR A 69 25.34 29.91 -0.91
C THR A 69 24.83 29.12 -2.10
N PHE A 70 24.77 29.72 -3.29
CA PHE A 70 24.27 29.05 -4.50
C PHE A 70 25.39 28.86 -5.52
N HIS A 71 26.13 29.92 -5.86
CA HIS A 71 27.02 29.87 -7.01
C HIS A 71 28.34 29.13 -6.75
N LEU A 72 28.96 29.34 -5.59
CA LEU A 72 30.23 28.72 -5.22
C LEU A 72 30.05 27.22 -4.91
N PRO A 73 29.00 26.79 -4.19
CA PRO A 73 28.69 25.38 -4.04
C PRO A 73 28.33 24.71 -5.37
N GLU A 74 27.54 25.37 -6.24
CA GLU A 74 27.27 24.86 -7.58
C GLU A 74 28.57 24.75 -8.41
N THR A 75 29.44 25.75 -8.39
CA THR A 75 30.67 25.72 -9.19
C THR A 75 31.67 24.69 -8.67
N TYR A 76 31.84 24.55 -7.35
CA TYR A 76 32.85 23.65 -6.76
C TYR A 76 32.34 22.23 -6.50
N PHE A 77 31.10 22.04 -6.02
CA PHE A 77 30.54 20.70 -5.81
C PHE A 77 29.94 20.14 -7.10
N VAL A 78 29.17 20.94 -7.85
CA VAL A 78 28.48 20.48 -9.07
C VAL A 78 29.37 20.58 -10.32
N GLY A 79 30.34 21.50 -10.37
CA GLY A 79 31.07 21.81 -11.61
C GLY A 79 32.21 20.87 -12.03
N CYS A 80 32.92 20.21 -11.09
CA CYS A 80 34.12 19.44 -11.45
C CYS A 80 34.34 18.11 -10.71
N ASN A 81 33.88 17.94 -9.46
CA ASN A 81 34.30 16.79 -8.63
C ASN A 81 33.19 15.78 -8.29
N LEU A 82 31.94 16.20 -8.02
CA LEU A 82 30.86 15.25 -7.70
C LEU A 82 29.95 14.93 -8.89
N ILE A 83 29.56 15.95 -9.67
CA ILE A 83 28.62 15.79 -10.80
C ILE A 83 29.33 15.64 -12.15
N GLY A 84 30.57 16.14 -12.23
CA GLY A 84 31.32 16.20 -13.47
C GLY A 84 30.70 17.20 -14.47
N THR A 85 31.04 17.06 -15.74
CA THR A 85 30.48 17.92 -16.79
C THR A 85 29.08 17.48 -17.16
N MET A 86 28.15 18.41 -17.32
CA MET A 86 26.78 18.10 -17.72
C MET A 86 26.71 17.72 -19.20
N ASN A 87 26.08 16.58 -19.47
CA ASN A 87 25.73 16.14 -20.81
C ASN A 87 24.50 16.91 -21.33
N SER A 88 24.29 16.87 -22.64
CA SER A 88 23.14 17.54 -23.29
C SER A 88 21.77 16.96 -22.88
N ASP A 89 21.75 15.76 -22.30
CA ASP A 89 20.54 15.11 -21.80
C ASP A 89 20.27 15.41 -20.32
N GLY A 90 21.03 16.30 -19.69
CA GLY A 90 20.89 16.69 -18.30
C GLY A 90 21.61 15.80 -17.29
N THR A 91 22.22 14.69 -17.71
CA THR A 91 22.99 13.81 -16.83
C THR A 91 24.41 14.35 -16.58
N GLY A 92 24.99 14.12 -15.40
CA GLY A 92 26.41 14.40 -15.16
C GLY A 92 27.32 13.36 -15.81
N SER A 93 28.55 13.73 -16.18
CA SER A 93 29.55 12.81 -16.73
C SER A 93 29.99 11.71 -15.76
N LEU A 94 29.74 11.92 -14.46
CA LEU A 94 29.95 10.94 -13.40
C LEU A 94 28.67 10.18 -13.01
N ASN A 95 27.62 10.31 -13.83
CA ASN A 95 26.30 9.72 -13.59
C ASN A 95 25.67 10.15 -12.26
N SER A 96 25.72 11.45 -12.00
CA SER A 96 25.24 12.10 -10.78
C SER A 96 24.54 13.41 -11.14
N GLY A 97 23.76 13.97 -10.20
CA GLY A 97 22.90 15.13 -10.42
C GLY A 97 21.41 14.75 -10.38
N LEU A 98 20.54 15.63 -10.88
CA LEU A 98 19.08 15.41 -10.85
C LEU A 98 18.63 14.26 -11.77
N PHE A 99 19.35 14.06 -12.87
CA PHE A 99 19.11 12.97 -13.81
C PHE A 99 20.32 12.02 -13.80
N VAL A 100 20.04 10.73 -13.61
CA VAL A 100 21.04 9.66 -13.59
C VAL A 100 20.58 8.49 -14.46
N ARG A 101 21.53 7.70 -14.95
CA ARG A 101 21.32 6.50 -15.77
C ARG A 101 21.76 5.27 -15.00
N HIS A 102 20.84 4.37 -14.74
CA HIS A 102 21.13 3.10 -14.10
C HIS A 102 20.47 1.96 -14.88
N THR A 103 21.02 0.76 -14.71
CA THR A 103 20.34 -0.45 -15.13
C THR A 103 19.08 -0.65 -14.29
N LEU A 104 18.10 -1.38 -14.83
CA LEU A 104 16.89 -1.75 -14.08
C LEU A 104 17.24 -2.49 -12.78
N ARG A 105 18.29 -3.32 -12.79
CA ARG A 105 18.75 -4.05 -11.61
C ARG A 105 19.21 -3.11 -10.50
N GLU A 106 20.01 -2.10 -10.85
CA GLU A 106 20.51 -1.09 -9.90
C GLU A 106 19.35 -0.27 -9.31
N MET A 107 18.41 0.20 -10.14
CA MET A 107 17.25 0.94 -9.65
C MET A 107 16.34 0.12 -8.70
N LEU A 108 16.24 -1.19 -8.94
CA LEU A 108 15.40 -2.07 -8.13
C LEU A 108 16.10 -2.52 -6.85
N HIS A 109 17.37 -2.90 -6.92
CA HIS A 109 18.06 -3.64 -5.87
C HIS A 109 19.19 -2.87 -5.19
N GLY A 110 19.55 -1.68 -5.69
CA GLY A 110 20.59 -0.86 -5.10
C GLY A 110 21.75 -0.57 -6.05
N TYR A 111 22.29 0.64 -5.96
CA TYR A 111 23.60 1.03 -6.46
C TYR A 111 24.33 1.90 -5.43
N ASP A 112 25.67 1.95 -5.52
CA ASP A 112 26.51 2.86 -4.75
C ASP A 112 26.46 4.27 -5.39
N ASP A 113 25.76 5.20 -4.77
CA ASP A 113 25.66 6.58 -5.24
C ASP A 113 26.91 7.40 -4.87
N PRO A 114 27.59 8.01 -5.86
CA PRO A 114 28.81 8.78 -5.61
C PRO A 114 28.60 9.99 -4.68
N LEU A 115 27.42 10.61 -4.66
CA LEU A 115 27.13 11.76 -3.81
C LEU A 115 27.15 11.36 -2.33
N PHE A 116 26.54 10.22 -1.99
CA PHE A 116 26.51 9.73 -0.62
C PHE A 116 27.87 9.20 -0.17
N SER A 117 28.71 8.70 -1.09
CA SER A 117 30.06 8.23 -0.77
C SER A 117 31.02 9.33 -0.28
N VAL A 118 30.72 10.60 -0.59
CA VAL A 118 31.57 11.74 -0.25
C VAL A 118 31.00 12.64 0.85
N VAL A 119 29.79 12.37 1.36
CA VAL A 119 29.26 13.08 2.53
C VAL A 119 30.07 12.62 3.75
N PRO A 120 30.90 13.48 4.36
CA PRO A 120 31.68 13.06 5.51
C PRO A 120 30.74 12.77 6.68
N ALA A 121 31.06 11.75 7.49
CA ALA A 121 30.25 11.40 8.66
C ALA A 121 30.05 12.58 9.63
N SER A 122 30.94 13.57 9.61
CA SER A 122 30.85 14.82 10.39
C SER A 122 29.91 15.89 9.81
N ALA A 123 29.51 15.80 8.53
CA ALA A 123 28.47 16.66 7.95
C ALA A 123 27.06 16.21 8.32
N VAL A 124 26.93 15.00 8.89
CA VAL A 124 25.70 14.50 9.47
C VAL A 124 25.51 15.18 10.83
N PRO A 125 24.40 15.91 11.06
CA PRO A 125 24.17 16.54 12.34
C PRO A 125 24.21 15.52 13.49
N ALA A 126 24.75 15.91 14.65
CA ALA A 126 24.86 15.00 15.79
C ALA A 126 23.48 14.45 16.20
N GLY A 127 23.38 13.12 16.23
CA GLY A 127 22.13 12.41 16.51
C GLY A 127 21.32 12.07 15.26
N LEU A 128 21.74 12.47 14.05
CA LEU A 128 21.28 11.90 12.78
C LEU A 128 22.17 10.72 12.41
N ASP A 129 21.60 9.54 12.30
CA ASP A 129 22.23 8.43 11.59
C ASP A 129 21.89 8.57 10.11
N LEU A 130 22.89 8.78 9.24
CA LEU A 130 22.64 8.57 7.81
C LEU A 130 22.42 7.07 7.61
N GLU A 131 21.17 6.65 7.46
CA GLU A 131 20.77 5.28 7.06
C GLU A 131 21.20 4.93 5.62
N TYR A 132 22.23 5.59 5.10
CA TYR A 132 22.81 5.22 3.82
C TYR A 132 23.79 4.06 4.02
N ASN A 133 23.29 2.85 3.89
CA ASN A 133 24.10 1.62 4.00
C ASN A 133 24.90 1.28 2.73
N GLY A 134 25.13 2.26 1.86
CA GLY A 134 25.83 2.08 0.59
C GLY A 134 24.91 1.74 -0.59
N LEU A 135 23.60 1.60 -0.40
CA LEU A 135 22.68 1.23 -1.49
C LEU A 135 21.48 2.15 -1.60
N LEU A 136 21.26 2.66 -2.82
CA LEU A 136 20.03 3.33 -3.22
C LEU A 136 19.24 2.49 -4.23
N GLY A 137 18.06 2.02 -3.86
CA GLY A 137 17.17 1.26 -4.74
C GLY A 137 15.76 1.11 -4.15
N LYS A 138 14.77 0.80 -4.99
CA LYS A 138 13.36 0.68 -4.53
C LYS A 138 13.15 -0.45 -3.51
N PHE A 139 13.89 -1.53 -3.65
CA PHE A 139 13.81 -2.72 -2.79
C PHE A 139 15.11 -2.98 -2.01
N SER A 140 16.06 -2.03 -2.00
CA SER A 140 17.16 -2.09 -1.05
C SER A 140 16.57 -1.79 0.33
N ALA A 141 16.63 -2.75 1.25
CA ALA A 141 16.28 -2.43 2.63
C ALA A 141 17.33 -1.43 3.16
N ALA A 142 16.87 -0.43 3.91
CA ALA A 142 17.75 0.58 4.49
C ALA A 142 18.89 -0.04 5.34
N THR A 143 18.68 -1.25 5.86
CA THR A 143 19.65 -2.00 6.66
C THR A 143 20.50 -3.00 5.87
N SER A 144 20.16 -3.35 4.62
CA SER A 144 20.85 -4.41 3.87
C SER A 144 22.07 -3.91 3.12
N SER A 145 23.19 -4.61 3.27
CA SER A 145 24.39 -4.43 2.44
C SER A 145 24.26 -5.13 1.08
N LEU A 146 25.08 -4.73 0.09
CA LEU A 146 25.14 -5.37 -1.24
C LEU A 146 25.46 -6.86 -1.19
N ALA A 147 26.18 -7.31 -0.15
CA ALA A 147 26.46 -8.71 0.07
C ALA A 147 25.21 -9.48 0.54
N GLU A 148 24.42 -8.89 1.44
CA GLU A 148 23.20 -9.50 1.99
C GLU A 148 22.07 -9.60 0.97
N VAL A 149 21.90 -8.57 0.11
CA VAL A 149 20.94 -8.61 -1.01
C VAL A 149 21.29 -9.71 -2.02
N ARG A 150 22.56 -10.12 -2.10
CA ARG A 150 23.03 -11.18 -3.02
C ARG A 150 22.87 -12.61 -2.45
N THR A 151 22.59 -12.77 -1.16
CA THR A 151 22.57 -14.09 -0.48
C THR A 151 21.18 -14.65 -0.16
N ASP A 152 20.12 -14.13 -0.78
CA ASP A 152 18.73 -14.64 -0.76
C ASP A 152 17.98 -14.67 0.59
N ASP A 153 18.59 -14.32 1.72
CA ASP A 153 17.94 -14.36 3.03
C ASP A 153 17.27 -13.02 3.40
N LEU A 154 16.16 -12.70 2.72
CA LEU A 154 15.26 -11.62 3.14
C LEU A 154 14.44 -12.08 4.36
N VAL A 155 15.08 -12.15 5.52
CA VAL A 155 14.47 -12.49 6.83
C VAL A 155 13.42 -11.45 7.28
N ASP A 156 13.33 -10.31 6.57
CA ASP A 156 12.47 -9.16 6.88
C ASP A 156 10.96 -9.32 6.62
N TYR A 157 10.49 -10.50 6.19
CA TYR A 157 9.07 -10.77 5.92
C TYR A 157 8.35 -11.59 7.00
N GLN A 158 8.78 -11.53 8.26
CA GLN A 158 8.00 -12.17 9.33
C GLN A 158 6.65 -11.46 9.50
N TYR A 159 5.58 -12.11 9.09
CA TYR A 159 4.21 -11.68 9.38
C TYR A 159 3.47 -12.74 10.18
N ALA A 160 2.68 -12.28 11.15
CA ALA A 160 1.76 -13.12 11.89
C ALA A 160 0.33 -12.73 11.54
N LEU A 161 -0.45 -13.70 11.05
CA LEU A 161 -1.87 -13.54 10.75
C LEU A 161 -2.69 -14.48 11.65
N ASN A 162 -3.89 -14.04 12.00
CA ASN A 162 -4.86 -14.88 12.68
C ASN A 162 -5.34 -16.01 11.75
N GLY A 163 -5.18 -17.25 12.19
CA GLY A 163 -5.62 -18.44 11.43
C GLY A 163 -7.11 -18.75 11.51
N GLY A 164 -7.92 -17.91 12.18
CA GLY A 164 -9.36 -18.08 12.29
C GLY A 164 -9.83 -19.22 13.20
N SER A 165 -8.93 -19.94 13.87
CA SER A 165 -9.27 -21.13 14.68
C SER A 165 -10.14 -20.83 15.90
N LYS A 166 -9.99 -19.63 16.49
CA LYS A 166 -10.83 -19.16 17.61
C LYS A 166 -12.11 -18.48 17.12
N ASN A 167 -12.00 -17.75 16.02
CA ASN A 167 -13.09 -17.00 15.42
C ASN A 167 -12.80 -16.83 13.92
N ILE A 168 -13.64 -17.42 13.08
CA ILE A 168 -13.46 -17.37 11.63
C ILE A 168 -13.53 -15.93 11.08
N ALA A 169 -14.22 -15.03 11.78
CA ALA A 169 -14.25 -13.61 11.41
C ALA A 169 -12.87 -12.94 11.53
N ASP A 170 -11.97 -13.50 12.34
CA ASP A 170 -10.61 -12.99 12.49
C ASP A 170 -9.61 -13.58 11.50
N LEU A 171 -10.04 -14.52 10.65
CA LEU A 171 -9.19 -15.12 9.62
C LEU A 171 -8.51 -14.04 8.77
N GLY A 172 -7.19 -14.14 8.64
CA GLY A 172 -6.39 -13.24 7.81
C GLY A 172 -6.20 -11.84 8.37
N LYS A 173 -6.65 -11.56 9.61
CA LYS A 173 -6.29 -10.33 10.33
C LYS A 173 -4.84 -10.36 10.78
N TRP A 174 -4.14 -9.24 10.64
CA TRP A 174 -2.80 -9.04 11.15
C TRP A 174 -2.76 -9.18 12.67
N VAL A 175 -1.72 -9.88 13.16
CA VAL A 175 -1.33 -9.95 14.57
C VAL A 175 -0.09 -9.08 14.76
N SER A 176 0.92 -9.27 13.91
CA SER A 176 2.11 -8.44 13.86
C SER A 176 2.80 -8.51 12.49
N ARG A 177 3.60 -7.51 12.19
CA ARG A 177 4.54 -7.47 11.06
C ARG A 177 5.91 -7.12 11.62
N GLN A 178 6.93 -7.90 11.30
CA GLN A 178 8.29 -7.73 11.83
C GLN A 178 8.31 -7.71 13.36
N GLY A 179 7.46 -8.51 14.01
CA GLY A 179 7.32 -8.56 15.47
C GLY A 179 6.54 -7.39 16.08
N VAL A 180 6.07 -6.44 15.26
CA VAL A 180 5.38 -5.21 15.69
C VAL A 180 3.88 -5.34 15.43
N SER A 181 3.06 -5.28 16.48
CA SER A 181 1.58 -5.34 16.42
C SER A 181 0.95 -3.94 16.32
N THR A 182 1.65 -2.94 16.80
CA THR A 182 1.35 -1.50 16.74
C THR A 182 2.62 -0.82 16.28
N SER A 183 2.61 0.03 15.26
CA SER A 183 3.82 0.77 14.90
C SER A 183 4.10 1.87 15.92
N THR A 184 4.37 1.47 17.16
CA THR A 184 4.79 2.30 18.28
C THR A 184 6.31 2.22 18.34
N CYS A 185 6.99 3.29 17.91
CA CYS A 185 8.45 3.44 17.83
C CYS A 185 9.18 2.45 16.91
N SER A 186 9.41 2.85 15.66
CA SER A 186 10.74 2.67 15.09
C SER A 186 11.54 3.93 15.49
N PRO A 187 12.76 3.82 16.05
CA PRO A 187 13.58 5.00 16.34
C PRO A 187 13.69 5.81 15.05
N ASP A 188 13.31 7.09 15.12
CA ASP A 188 13.55 7.99 14.00
C ASP A 188 15.06 8.17 13.82
N ILE A 189 15.41 8.83 12.71
CA ILE A 189 16.75 9.37 12.44
C ILE A 189 17.34 10.16 13.62
N PHE A 190 16.58 10.57 14.64
CA PHE A 190 17.05 11.32 15.81
C PHE A 190 17.27 10.46 17.07
N GLY A 191 17.16 9.13 16.96
CA GLY A 191 17.36 8.20 18.08
C GLY A 191 16.42 8.46 19.26
N LYS A 192 15.30 9.16 19.03
CA LYS A 192 14.31 9.49 20.06
C LYS A 192 12.97 8.93 19.66
N CYS A 193 12.29 8.29 20.61
CA CYS A 193 10.84 8.06 20.55
C CYS A 193 10.10 9.40 20.70
N SER A 194 10.31 10.34 19.78
CA SER A 194 9.66 11.66 19.80
C SER A 194 8.75 11.81 18.61
N SER A 195 7.55 11.23 18.71
CA SER A 195 6.34 11.69 17.99
C SER A 195 6.53 12.02 16.50
N GLY A 196 7.39 11.28 15.80
CA GLY A 196 7.62 11.44 14.37
C GLY A 196 6.45 10.84 13.62
N TYR A 197 5.88 11.58 12.68
CA TYR A 197 4.70 11.21 11.90
C TYR A 197 4.61 9.71 11.56
N TYR A 198 3.65 9.01 12.17
CA TYR A 198 3.57 7.54 12.18
C TYR A 198 2.70 6.95 11.05
N GLY A 199 2.37 7.76 10.04
CA GLY A 199 1.45 7.40 8.98
C GLY A 199 0.00 7.80 9.30
N TRP A 200 -0.92 7.18 8.57
CA TRP A 200 -2.35 7.39 8.64
C TRP A 200 -2.93 6.45 9.70
N ASP A 201 -3.67 6.95 10.68
CA ASP A 201 -4.49 6.07 11.53
C ASP A 201 -5.60 5.40 10.70
N VAL A 202 -6.36 4.51 11.33
CA VAL A 202 -7.52 3.82 10.75
C VAL A 202 -8.62 4.77 10.26
N ASP A 203 -8.70 5.98 10.82
CA ASP A 203 -9.61 7.02 10.38
C ASP A 203 -8.98 7.95 9.32
N GLY A 204 -7.75 7.68 8.91
CA GLY A 204 -7.00 8.53 8.01
C GLY A 204 -6.52 9.82 8.67
N THR A 205 -6.35 9.87 9.99
CA THR A 205 -5.72 11.00 10.67
C THR A 205 -4.20 10.85 10.63
N PRO A 206 -3.47 11.81 10.05
CA PRO A 206 -2.01 11.77 10.00
C PRO A 206 -1.37 11.94 11.38
N GLY A 207 -0.29 11.19 11.62
CA GLY A 207 0.59 11.39 12.78
C GLY A 207 0.14 10.70 14.07
N GLN A 208 -0.87 9.83 14.03
CA GLN A 208 -1.18 8.93 15.16
C GLN A 208 -0.50 7.57 15.00
N ASP A 209 -0.34 6.86 16.13
CA ASP A 209 0.15 5.48 16.15
C ASP A 209 -0.74 4.59 15.27
N PHE A 210 -0.16 4.00 14.21
CA PHE A 210 -0.89 3.09 13.36
C PHE A 210 -0.98 1.68 13.99
N VAL A 211 -2.21 1.25 14.29
CA VAL A 211 -2.49 -0.09 14.80
C VAL A 211 -2.67 -1.07 13.64
N LEU A 212 -1.63 -1.85 13.36
CA LEU A 212 -1.69 -2.92 12.35
C LEU A 212 -2.51 -4.13 12.84
N ALA A 213 -2.42 -4.46 14.13
CA ALA A 213 -3.13 -5.59 14.70
C ALA A 213 -4.66 -5.45 14.53
N GLY A 214 -5.31 -6.51 14.07
CA GLY A 214 -6.75 -6.52 13.79
C GLY A 214 -7.13 -6.05 12.39
N GLN A 215 -6.21 -5.40 11.64
CA GLN A 215 -6.43 -5.06 10.23
C GLN A 215 -6.48 -6.31 9.37
N ARG A 216 -7.27 -6.33 8.30
CA ARG A 216 -7.24 -7.46 7.36
C ARG A 216 -6.03 -7.38 6.44
N SER A 217 -5.51 -8.55 6.07
CA SER A 217 -4.55 -8.69 4.97
C SER A 217 -5.27 -8.62 3.62
N LEU A 218 -4.55 -8.22 2.58
CA LEU A 218 -5.07 -8.17 1.21
C LEU A 218 -5.60 -9.54 0.75
N ASN A 219 -4.93 -10.63 1.14
CA ASN A 219 -5.11 -11.96 0.53
C ASN A 219 -6.29 -12.76 1.08
N THR A 220 -6.88 -12.36 2.20
CA THR A 220 -7.94 -13.15 2.85
C THR A 220 -8.94 -12.24 3.53
N GLN A 221 -10.19 -12.41 3.14
CA GLN A 221 -11.35 -11.71 3.66
C GLN A 221 -12.19 -12.62 4.54
N GLN A 222 -13.15 -12.02 5.22
CA GLN A 222 -14.09 -12.79 6.02
C GLN A 222 -14.91 -13.71 5.09
N PRO A 223 -14.93 -15.03 5.34
CA PRO A 223 -15.83 -15.93 4.63
C PRO A 223 -17.29 -15.55 4.87
N SER A 224 -18.20 -15.96 3.99
CA SER A 224 -19.63 -15.77 4.20
C SER A 224 -20.09 -16.33 5.55
N ASP A 225 -20.92 -15.58 6.26
CA ASP A 225 -21.58 -15.99 7.50
C ASP A 225 -22.96 -16.64 7.24
N GLU A 226 -23.42 -16.61 5.97
CA GLU A 226 -24.64 -17.27 5.56
C GLU A 226 -24.47 -18.80 5.60
N THR A 227 -25.36 -19.45 6.34
CA THR A 227 -25.49 -20.92 6.29
C THR A 227 -26.32 -21.29 5.06
N HIS A 228 -25.64 -21.74 4.00
CA HIS A 228 -26.34 -22.19 2.81
C HIS A 228 -26.53 -23.70 2.79
N SER A 229 -27.76 -24.12 2.48
CA SER A 229 -27.98 -25.49 2.04
C SER A 229 -27.22 -25.76 0.72
N PRO A 230 -26.68 -26.96 0.50
CA PRO A 230 -26.08 -27.34 -0.77
C PRO A 230 -27.02 -27.10 -1.95
N MET A 231 -28.31 -27.40 -1.78
CA MET A 231 -29.34 -27.14 -2.79
C MET A 231 -29.42 -25.66 -3.20
N ARG A 232 -29.46 -24.72 -2.24
CA ARG A 232 -29.53 -23.29 -2.56
C ARG A 232 -28.29 -22.84 -3.34
N LEU A 233 -27.09 -23.19 -2.88
CA LEU A 233 -25.86 -22.78 -3.58
C LEU A 233 -25.79 -23.34 -5.00
N VAL A 234 -26.15 -24.60 -5.23
CA VAL A 234 -26.10 -25.18 -6.56
C VAL A 234 -27.14 -24.56 -7.50
N LEU A 235 -28.35 -24.28 -7.00
CA LEU A 235 -29.40 -23.65 -7.80
C LEU A 235 -29.08 -22.18 -8.14
N ASP A 236 -28.39 -21.48 -7.25
CA ASP A 236 -27.94 -20.09 -7.44
C ASP A 236 -26.59 -20.00 -8.17
N ASP A 237 -26.08 -21.10 -8.75
CA ASP A 237 -24.77 -21.17 -9.42
C ASP A 237 -23.61 -20.65 -8.56
N PHE A 238 -23.63 -21.02 -7.28
CA PHE A 238 -22.66 -20.66 -6.24
C PHE A 238 -22.57 -19.16 -5.95
N LYS A 239 -23.57 -18.37 -6.37
CA LYS A 239 -23.67 -16.95 -6.07
C LYS A 239 -24.15 -16.77 -4.62
N THR A 240 -23.27 -16.26 -3.78
CA THR A 240 -23.59 -15.86 -2.40
C THR A 240 -23.03 -14.48 -2.05
N SER A 241 -23.55 -13.87 -0.99
CA SER A 241 -23.04 -12.65 -0.39
C SER A 241 -21.72 -12.90 0.34
N LEU A 242 -20.87 -11.86 0.37
CA LEU A 242 -19.66 -11.84 1.19
C LEU A 242 -20.02 -11.22 2.56
N ALA A 243 -19.50 -11.77 3.65
CA ALA A 243 -19.81 -11.28 5.00
C ALA A 243 -19.40 -9.81 5.24
N SER A 244 -18.41 -9.29 4.50
CA SER A 244 -18.03 -7.88 4.56
C SER A 244 -18.98 -6.95 3.78
N GLY A 245 -19.98 -7.51 3.10
CA GLY A 245 -20.91 -6.76 2.26
C GLY A 245 -20.23 -6.19 1.01
N THR A 246 -20.49 -4.92 0.74
CA THR A 246 -20.09 -4.22 -0.50
C THR A 246 -18.74 -3.52 -0.41
N SER A 247 -18.06 -3.62 0.73
CA SER A 247 -16.77 -2.98 0.97
C SER A 247 -15.80 -3.91 1.68
N ILE A 248 -14.51 -3.73 1.39
CA ILE A 248 -13.44 -4.42 2.09
C ILE A 248 -12.41 -3.40 2.52
N THR A 249 -12.00 -3.49 3.79
CA THR A 249 -10.95 -2.65 4.36
C THR A 249 -9.75 -3.51 4.77
N PHE A 250 -8.56 -3.17 4.27
CA PHE A 250 -7.32 -3.90 4.54
C PHE A 250 -6.12 -2.96 4.59
N PHE A 251 -5.00 -3.42 5.13
CA PHE A 251 -3.75 -2.65 5.12
C PHE A 251 -2.95 -2.90 3.84
N LEU A 252 -2.69 -1.84 3.05
CA LEU A 252 -1.88 -1.91 1.85
C LEU A 252 -0.44 -1.50 2.16
N SER A 253 0.43 -2.50 2.31
CA SER A 253 1.83 -2.31 2.72
C SER A 253 2.65 -1.41 1.78
N ALA A 254 2.33 -1.38 0.49
CA ALA A 254 3.06 -0.58 -0.50
C ALA A 254 2.87 0.94 -0.33
N VAL A 255 1.73 1.37 0.18
CA VAL A 255 1.43 2.78 0.47
C VAL A 255 1.34 3.06 1.98
N ARG A 256 1.62 2.04 2.80
CA ARG A 256 1.60 2.07 4.27
C ARG A 256 0.34 2.73 4.85
N ARG A 257 -0.82 2.42 4.27
CA ARG A 257 -2.13 2.97 4.65
C ARG A 257 -3.18 1.86 4.69
N GLN A 258 -4.20 2.04 5.53
CA GLN A 258 -5.44 1.28 5.43
C GLN A 258 -6.23 1.75 4.20
N VAL A 259 -6.75 0.80 3.43
CA VAL A 259 -7.45 1.05 2.18
C VAL A 259 -8.82 0.39 2.26
N THR A 260 -9.85 1.16 1.92
CA THR A 260 -11.21 0.64 1.70
C THR A 260 -11.50 0.64 0.21
N ILE A 261 -11.90 -0.52 -0.30
CA ILE A 261 -12.32 -0.73 -1.70
C ILE A 261 -13.77 -1.20 -1.73
N GLY A 262 -14.48 -0.83 -2.79
CA GLY A 262 -15.89 -1.17 -3.00
C GLY A 262 -16.11 -2.03 -4.24
N CYS A 263 -17.22 -2.75 -4.27
CA CYS A 263 -17.64 -3.58 -5.40
C CYS A 263 -18.73 -2.95 -6.28
N GLY A 264 -19.23 -1.77 -5.89
CA GLY A 264 -20.18 -1.00 -6.68
C GLY A 264 -19.50 -0.30 -7.85
N SER A 265 -20.26 0.45 -8.64
CA SER A 265 -19.73 1.23 -9.76
C SER A 265 -18.59 2.15 -9.32
N ASP A 266 -17.48 2.15 -10.07
CA ASP A 266 -16.30 2.98 -9.84
C ASP A 266 -15.72 2.82 -8.42
N GLY A 267 -15.72 1.60 -7.89
CA GLY A 267 -15.23 1.28 -6.54
C GLY A 267 -16.10 1.80 -5.39
N SER A 268 -17.34 2.21 -5.68
CA SER A 268 -18.28 2.68 -4.66
C SER A 268 -18.63 1.57 -3.65
N THR A 269 -18.80 1.96 -2.39
CA THR A 269 -19.32 1.06 -1.33
C THR A 269 -20.85 1.00 -1.31
N ALA A 270 -21.52 1.82 -2.12
CA ALA A 270 -22.96 1.83 -2.28
C ALA A 270 -23.37 1.05 -3.54
N GLY A 271 -24.50 0.33 -3.45
CA GLY A 271 -25.07 -0.44 -4.55
C GLY A 271 -24.72 -1.94 -4.51
N PRO A 272 -25.34 -2.75 -5.38
CA PRO A 272 -25.08 -4.18 -5.44
C PRO A 272 -23.70 -4.48 -6.05
N CYS A 273 -23.03 -5.54 -5.57
CA CYS A 273 -21.84 -6.06 -6.22
C CYS A 273 -22.20 -6.90 -7.45
N ASP A 274 -21.45 -6.73 -8.54
CA ASP A 274 -21.56 -7.59 -9.71
C ASP A 274 -20.69 -8.84 -9.60
N TYR A 275 -21.20 -9.97 -10.11
CA TYR A 275 -20.44 -11.22 -10.16
C TYR A 275 -19.54 -11.27 -11.39
N HIS A 276 -18.32 -11.73 -11.15
CA HIS A 276 -17.32 -12.04 -12.16
C HIS A 276 -16.91 -13.52 -12.07
N SER A 277 -16.74 -14.17 -13.22
CA SER A 277 -16.23 -15.53 -13.27
C SER A 277 -14.75 -15.52 -13.63
N ILE A 278 -13.91 -16.05 -12.73
CA ILE A 278 -12.47 -16.24 -12.95
C ILE A 278 -12.20 -17.74 -13.02
N ASP A 279 -11.92 -18.25 -14.23
CA ASP A 279 -11.68 -19.68 -14.48
C ASP A 279 -12.78 -20.60 -13.92
N GLY A 280 -14.04 -20.13 -13.92
CA GLY A 280 -15.21 -20.85 -13.42
C GLY A 280 -15.52 -20.63 -11.93
N ILE A 281 -14.69 -19.87 -11.21
CA ILE A 281 -14.93 -19.47 -9.81
C ILE A 281 -15.74 -18.17 -9.79
N GLN A 282 -16.85 -18.15 -9.05
CA GLN A 282 -17.66 -16.94 -8.87
C GLN A 282 -16.96 -16.00 -7.88
N THR A 283 -16.81 -14.74 -8.27
CA THR A 283 -16.11 -13.73 -7.48
C THR A 283 -16.82 -12.39 -7.52
N PHE A 284 -16.60 -11.56 -6.50
CA PHE A 284 -16.86 -10.12 -6.57
C PHE A 284 -15.57 -9.39 -6.88
N LYS A 285 -15.63 -8.43 -7.80
CA LYS A 285 -14.53 -7.49 -8.04
C LYS A 285 -14.69 -6.33 -7.05
N PHE A 286 -13.64 -6.02 -6.32
CA PHE A 286 -13.54 -4.84 -5.49
C PHE A 286 -12.41 -3.97 -6.02
N GLU A 287 -12.66 -2.68 -6.21
CA GLU A 287 -11.70 -1.73 -6.77
C GLU A 287 -11.64 -0.46 -5.93
N VAL A 288 -10.53 0.28 -6.08
CA VAL A 288 -10.35 1.56 -5.39
C VAL A 288 -11.34 2.59 -5.94
N PRO A 289 -12.02 3.37 -5.07
CA PRO A 289 -12.85 4.46 -5.55
C PRO A 289 -11.99 5.56 -6.16
N THR A 290 -12.56 6.39 -7.03
CA THR A 290 -11.81 7.46 -7.72
C THR A 290 -11.21 8.49 -6.77
N ASN A 291 -11.82 8.70 -5.61
CA ASN A 291 -11.36 9.60 -4.54
C ASN A 291 -10.45 8.91 -3.51
N PHE A 292 -10.02 7.66 -3.76
CA PHE A 292 -9.20 6.87 -2.84
C PHE A 292 -7.96 7.62 -2.34
N LEU A 293 -7.36 8.44 -3.21
CA LEU A 293 -6.12 9.16 -2.94
C LEU A 293 -6.35 10.67 -2.74
N ASP A 294 -7.58 11.10 -2.47
CA ASP A 294 -7.83 12.50 -2.16
C ASP A 294 -7.31 12.83 -0.75
N THR A 295 -6.91 14.09 -0.58
CA THR A 295 -6.66 14.66 0.76
C THR A 295 -7.92 14.57 1.60
N THR A 296 -7.78 14.23 2.89
CA THR A 296 -8.94 14.04 3.78
C THR A 296 -8.93 14.97 5.00
N LEU A 297 -10.13 15.37 5.43
CA LEU A 297 -10.43 15.97 6.73
C LEU A 297 -11.23 14.95 7.56
N ASN A 298 -10.65 14.40 8.63
CA ASN A 298 -11.27 13.34 9.44
C ASN A 298 -11.75 12.15 8.58
N GLY A 299 -10.92 11.69 7.64
CA GLY A 299 -11.24 10.56 6.75
C GLY A 299 -12.20 10.86 5.60
N VAL A 300 -12.69 12.11 5.46
CA VAL A 300 -13.57 12.54 4.36
C VAL A 300 -12.79 13.39 3.36
N ALA A 301 -12.91 13.10 2.07
CA ALA A 301 -12.23 13.86 1.01
C ALA A 301 -12.48 15.37 1.13
N ASN A 302 -11.42 16.16 1.24
CA ASN A 302 -11.45 17.60 1.41
C ASN A 302 -10.15 18.26 0.93
N SER A 303 -10.21 18.98 -0.19
CA SER A 303 -9.08 19.68 -0.78
C SER A 303 -8.53 20.84 0.04
N ALA A 304 -9.27 21.34 1.05
CA ALA A 304 -8.79 22.39 1.95
C ALA A 304 -7.73 21.88 2.94
N CYS A 305 -7.52 20.55 3.01
CA CYS A 305 -6.53 19.93 3.88
C CYS A 305 -5.16 19.71 3.26
N ARG A 306 -4.92 20.19 2.04
CA ARG A 306 -3.63 20.06 1.36
C ARG A 306 -2.51 20.76 2.13
N GLY A 307 -1.38 20.09 2.28
CA GLY A 307 -0.14 20.68 2.77
C GLY A 307 0.47 21.68 1.80
N ASP A 308 1.27 22.62 2.33
CA ASP A 308 2.01 23.62 1.56
C ASP A 308 3.51 23.33 1.45
N THR A 309 4.05 22.39 2.24
CA THR A 309 5.49 22.12 2.36
C THR A 309 5.79 20.64 2.65
N SER A 310 7.01 20.17 2.33
CA SER A 310 7.47 18.83 2.72
C SER A 310 7.74 18.73 4.23
N TYR A 311 7.68 17.50 4.76
CA TYR A 311 7.98 17.22 6.18
C TYR A 311 9.37 17.72 6.59
N TYR A 312 10.35 17.65 5.69
CA TYR A 312 11.72 18.07 5.94
C TYR A 312 11.94 19.57 5.70
N GLY A 313 11.14 20.21 4.83
CA GLY A 313 11.20 21.65 4.56
C GLY A 313 10.51 22.47 5.66
N GLY A 314 9.39 21.99 6.19
CA GLY A 314 8.77 22.53 7.38
C GLY A 314 9.35 21.85 8.62
N ARG A 315 10.27 22.50 9.34
CA ARG A 315 10.70 22.04 10.67
C ARG A 315 9.51 22.13 11.64
N PHE A 316 8.56 21.21 11.52
CA PHE A 316 7.38 21.19 12.36
C PHE A 316 7.73 20.48 13.66
N PRO A 317 7.62 21.15 14.82
CA PRO A 317 7.59 20.43 16.08
C PRO A 317 6.41 19.46 16.00
N ALA A 318 6.67 18.18 16.26
CA ALA A 318 5.64 17.17 16.35
C ALA A 318 4.46 17.71 17.18
N PRO A 319 3.19 17.54 16.74
CA PRO A 319 2.05 18.11 17.44
C PRO A 319 2.00 17.58 18.88
N THR A 320 2.33 18.41 19.87
CA THR A 320 2.42 18.00 21.28
C THR A 320 1.07 17.87 21.99
N GLY A 321 -0.04 17.64 21.28
CA GLY A 321 -1.33 17.52 21.97
C GLY A 321 -2.55 17.12 21.15
N THR A 322 -2.58 17.29 19.83
CA THR A 322 -3.69 16.80 19.00
C THR A 322 -3.21 16.51 17.58
N PRO A 323 -3.43 15.29 17.07
CA PRO A 323 -3.14 14.96 15.67
C PRO A 323 -3.93 15.91 14.75
N PRO A 324 -3.30 16.48 13.71
CA PRO A 324 -3.99 17.35 12.77
C PRO A 324 -5.11 16.57 12.08
N SER A 325 -6.31 17.13 12.04
CA SER A 325 -7.47 16.53 11.37
C SER A 325 -7.34 16.48 9.84
N CYS A 326 -6.39 17.24 9.30
CA CYS A 326 -6.11 17.38 7.87
C CYS A 326 -4.88 16.57 7.46
N ASP A 327 -4.95 16.05 6.23
CA ASP A 327 -3.84 15.48 5.47
C ASP A 327 -2.76 16.50 5.04
N TRP A 328 -2.09 17.09 6.02
CA TRP A 328 -1.11 18.15 5.79
C TRP A 328 0.17 17.68 5.09
N MET A 329 0.42 16.36 4.99
CA MET A 329 1.58 15.84 4.25
C MET A 329 1.28 15.57 2.79
N MET A 330 0.02 15.33 2.42
CA MET A 330 -0.37 15.27 1.01
C MET A 330 -0.57 16.69 0.48
N ARG A 331 0.24 17.04 -0.51
CA ARG A 331 0.21 18.33 -1.19
C ARG A 331 -0.82 18.35 -2.33
N HIS A 332 -1.04 17.18 -2.93
CA HIS A 332 -1.93 17.00 -4.08
C HIS A 332 -2.89 15.84 -3.90
N ASN A 333 -4.09 15.96 -4.46
CA ASN A 333 -5.00 14.82 -4.58
C ASN A 333 -4.41 13.80 -5.56
N GLY A 334 -4.62 12.52 -5.28
CA GLY A 334 -4.09 11.42 -6.08
C GLY A 334 -2.69 10.95 -5.67
N VAL A 335 -2.02 11.63 -4.72
CA VAL A 335 -0.58 11.43 -4.45
C VAL A 335 -0.33 11.14 -2.96
N VAL A 336 -0.14 9.87 -2.61
CA VAL A 336 0.19 9.46 -1.25
C VAL A 336 1.62 9.84 -0.93
N ASN A 337 1.82 10.73 0.04
CA ASN A 337 3.14 11.05 0.56
C ASN A 337 3.68 9.91 1.45
N LEU A 338 4.86 9.39 1.13
CA LEU A 338 5.54 8.32 1.87
C LEU A 338 6.83 8.80 2.55
N GLU A 339 7.08 10.10 2.60
CA GLU A 339 8.34 10.72 3.02
C GLU A 339 8.87 10.25 4.37
N THR A 340 8.03 10.39 5.37
CA THR A 340 8.30 10.02 6.77
C THR A 340 8.48 8.52 6.92
N SER A 341 7.74 7.75 6.13
CA SER A 341 7.74 6.29 6.24
C SER A 341 8.95 5.65 5.54
N GLN A 342 9.42 6.24 4.45
CA GLN A 342 10.54 5.74 3.66
C GLN A 342 11.84 6.53 3.91
N ASN A 343 11.80 7.57 4.75
CA ASN A 343 12.91 8.48 5.03
C ASN A 343 13.54 9.08 3.75
N ALA A 344 12.71 9.32 2.74
CA ALA A 344 13.12 9.75 1.40
C ALA A 344 11.95 10.47 0.72
N PRO A 345 12.16 11.42 -0.23
CA PRO A 345 11.12 12.19 -0.90
C PRO A 345 10.22 11.36 -1.84
N VAL A 346 9.64 10.26 -1.36
CA VAL A 346 8.92 9.27 -2.15
C VAL A 346 7.41 9.45 -1.98
N ALA A 347 6.69 9.25 -3.06
CA ALA A 347 5.24 9.18 -3.09
C ALA A 347 4.74 7.98 -3.90
N ALA A 348 3.47 7.65 -3.70
CA ALA A 348 2.77 6.64 -4.49
C ALA A 348 1.51 7.23 -5.14
N THR A 349 1.27 6.85 -6.39
CA THR A 349 0.06 7.17 -7.16
C THR A 349 -0.46 5.89 -7.82
N LEU A 350 -1.63 5.96 -8.45
CA LEU A 350 -1.99 4.98 -9.46
C LEU A 350 -1.10 5.13 -10.71
N GLY A 351 -1.17 4.15 -11.61
CA GLY A 351 -0.39 4.15 -12.85
C GLY A 351 -0.57 5.44 -13.63
N TYR A 352 0.51 5.98 -14.20
CA TYR A 352 0.47 7.17 -15.06
C TYR A 352 -0.20 8.39 -14.42
N LEU A 353 0.00 8.57 -13.10
CA LEU A 353 -0.63 9.65 -12.32
C LEU A 353 -2.18 9.60 -12.38
N GLY A 354 -2.74 8.39 -12.43
CA GLY A 354 -4.18 8.18 -12.43
C GLY A 354 -4.89 8.80 -11.23
N HIS A 355 -6.02 9.45 -11.49
CA HIS A 355 -6.84 10.16 -10.51
C HIS A 355 -6.13 11.28 -9.73
N THR A 356 -4.96 11.77 -10.16
CA THR A 356 -4.39 13.00 -9.62
C THR A 356 -5.07 14.24 -10.21
N ASP A 357 -4.84 15.39 -9.57
CA ASP A 357 -5.20 16.69 -10.15
C ASP A 357 -4.60 16.84 -11.56
N THR A 358 -5.31 17.56 -12.43
CA THR A 358 -4.88 17.82 -13.82
C THR A 358 -3.51 18.48 -13.85
N ALA A 359 -3.25 19.44 -12.96
CA ALA A 359 -1.97 20.16 -12.92
C ALA A 359 -0.78 19.23 -12.60
N VAL A 360 -0.99 18.20 -11.77
CA VAL A 360 0.03 17.18 -11.49
C VAL A 360 0.25 16.27 -12.70
N ARG A 361 -0.83 15.80 -13.33
CA ARG A 361 -0.75 14.87 -14.46
C ARG A 361 -0.18 15.54 -15.70
N ASP A 362 -0.66 16.73 -16.02
CA ASP A 362 -0.34 17.44 -17.26
C ASP A 362 1.07 18.07 -17.21
N ALA A 363 1.70 18.11 -16.02
CA ALA A 363 3.10 18.52 -15.85
C ALA A 363 4.12 17.49 -16.38
N VAL A 364 3.70 16.27 -16.71
CA VAL A 364 4.58 15.21 -17.22
C VAL A 364 4.00 14.58 -18.48
N SER A 365 4.82 14.54 -19.54
CA SER A 365 4.57 13.71 -20.73
C SER A 365 5.28 12.37 -20.57
N MET A 366 4.56 11.27 -20.81
CA MET A 366 5.06 9.91 -20.66
C MET A 366 4.78 9.12 -21.94
N THR A 367 5.81 8.82 -22.72
CA THR A 367 5.67 8.03 -23.94
C THR A 367 6.57 6.79 -23.92
N LEU A 368 6.22 5.79 -24.75
CA LEU A 368 7.11 4.66 -24.99
C LEU A 368 8.28 5.08 -25.89
N PRO A 369 9.46 4.43 -25.78
CA PRO A 369 10.58 4.71 -26.67
C PRO A 369 10.18 4.61 -28.15
N GLY A 370 10.32 5.73 -28.88
CA GLY A 370 9.96 5.82 -30.30
C GLY A 370 8.48 6.07 -30.60
N SER A 371 7.65 6.29 -29.57
CA SER A 371 6.24 6.66 -29.72
C SER A 371 6.00 8.13 -29.31
N THR A 372 5.01 8.75 -29.94
CA THR A 372 4.43 10.04 -29.53
C THR A 372 3.12 9.88 -28.76
N ASP A 373 2.63 8.64 -28.63
CA ASP A 373 1.39 8.37 -27.90
C ASP A 373 1.64 8.49 -26.40
N GLU A 374 0.85 9.37 -25.77
CA GLU A 374 0.86 9.57 -24.32
C GLU A 374 0.30 8.35 -23.59
N LEU A 375 1.04 7.90 -22.58
CA LEU A 375 0.60 6.89 -21.65
C LEU A 375 -0.32 7.56 -20.63
N ILE A 376 -1.61 7.30 -20.78
CA ILE A 376 -2.65 7.78 -19.87
C ILE A 376 -3.17 6.63 -19.00
N TYR A 377 -3.60 6.96 -17.79
CA TYR A 377 -4.25 6.01 -16.91
C TYR A 377 -5.52 5.45 -17.55
N ASP A 378 -5.59 4.13 -17.66
CA ASP A 378 -6.80 3.41 -18.07
C ASP A 378 -7.21 2.46 -16.94
N ALA A 379 -8.36 2.73 -16.32
CA ALA A 379 -8.88 1.92 -15.22
C ALA A 379 -8.89 0.42 -15.56
N ALA A 380 -9.27 0.04 -16.78
CA ALA A 380 -9.30 -1.37 -17.18
C ALA A 380 -7.91 -2.05 -17.12
N ASN A 381 -6.84 -1.29 -17.33
CA ASN A 381 -5.48 -1.78 -17.48
C ASN A 381 -4.53 -1.38 -16.34
N ASP A 382 -4.94 -0.44 -15.49
CA ASP A 382 -4.10 0.22 -14.48
C ASP A 382 -4.74 0.32 -13.09
N GLU A 383 -5.96 -0.17 -12.89
CA GLU A 383 -6.63 -0.20 -11.59
C GLU A 383 -5.93 -1.04 -10.51
N LEU A 384 -6.24 -0.69 -9.26
CA LEU A 384 -6.04 -1.55 -8.10
C LEU A 384 -7.37 -2.25 -7.78
N ALA A 385 -7.38 -3.58 -7.90
CA ALA A 385 -8.58 -4.37 -7.67
C ALA A 385 -8.27 -5.75 -7.08
N ILE A 386 -9.23 -6.37 -6.40
CA ILE A 386 -9.18 -7.77 -5.98
C ILE A 386 -10.47 -8.49 -6.35
N PHE A 387 -10.36 -9.77 -6.65
CA PHE A 387 -11.47 -10.65 -7.00
C PHE A 387 -11.60 -11.67 -5.87
N VAL A 388 -12.67 -11.56 -5.10
CA VAL A 388 -12.88 -12.35 -3.88
C VAL A 388 -13.96 -13.40 -4.12
N GLU A 389 -13.65 -14.65 -3.84
CA GLU A 389 -14.63 -15.74 -3.82
C GLU A 389 -15.45 -15.65 -2.53
N PRO A 390 -16.79 -15.50 -2.60
CA PRO A 390 -17.58 -15.07 -1.46
C PRO A 390 -17.80 -16.15 -0.40
N ILE A 391 -17.79 -17.45 -0.75
CA ILE A 391 -17.98 -18.54 0.22
C ILE A 391 -16.80 -18.60 1.18
N THR A 392 -15.57 -18.57 0.65
CA THR A 392 -14.33 -18.76 1.42
C THR A 392 -13.64 -17.46 1.81
N GLY A 393 -14.03 -16.33 1.21
CA GLY A 393 -13.36 -15.04 1.38
C GLY A 393 -11.94 -14.99 0.78
N ARG A 394 -11.57 -15.95 -0.08
CA ARG A 394 -10.23 -16.02 -0.69
C ARG A 394 -10.12 -15.07 -1.88
N VAL A 395 -8.97 -14.39 -1.98
CA VAL A 395 -8.63 -13.63 -3.20
C VAL A 395 -8.17 -14.59 -4.28
N ILE A 396 -8.92 -14.65 -5.37
CA ILE A 396 -8.68 -15.51 -6.54
C ILE A 396 -7.76 -14.82 -7.54
N ARG A 397 -7.92 -13.51 -7.68
CA ARG A 397 -7.09 -12.65 -8.52
C ARG A 397 -6.92 -11.29 -7.84
N GLY A 398 -5.76 -10.69 -7.99
CA GLY A 398 -5.50 -9.33 -7.51
C GLY A 398 -4.74 -8.52 -8.55
N TYR A 399 -5.03 -7.24 -8.62
CA TYR A 399 -4.30 -6.22 -9.37
C TYR A 399 -3.77 -5.21 -8.35
N GLN A 400 -2.45 -5.22 -8.17
CA GLN A 400 -1.75 -4.20 -7.40
C GLN A 400 -0.86 -3.44 -8.39
N ARG A 401 -1.39 -2.33 -8.88
CA ARG A 401 -0.79 -1.49 -9.91
C ARG A 401 -0.58 -0.10 -9.33
N LEU A 402 0.65 0.15 -8.91
CA LEU A 402 1.03 1.40 -8.24
C LEU A 402 2.29 1.96 -8.87
N GLN A 403 2.31 3.28 -9.00
CA GLN A 403 3.45 4.04 -9.45
C GLN A 403 4.14 4.68 -8.26
N SER A 404 5.45 4.56 -8.22
CA SER A 404 6.32 5.28 -7.30
C SER A 404 6.82 6.54 -7.97
N ASN A 405 6.79 7.61 -7.21
CA ASN A 405 7.14 8.95 -7.64
C ASN A 405 8.10 9.57 -6.63
N PHE A 406 8.84 10.60 -7.03
CA PHE A 406 9.54 11.49 -6.12
C PHE A 406 8.77 12.80 -5.96
N TYR A 407 8.66 13.30 -4.74
CA TYR A 407 8.24 14.66 -4.45
C TYR A 407 9.46 15.57 -4.52
N ILE A 408 9.47 16.52 -5.45
CA ILE A 408 10.58 17.44 -5.60
C ILE A 408 10.08 18.85 -5.32
N ASP A 409 10.61 19.47 -4.27
CA ASP A 409 10.33 20.88 -4.02
C ASP A 409 11.34 21.75 -4.73
N LYS A 410 10.85 22.82 -5.35
CA LYS A 410 11.67 23.86 -5.95
C LYS A 410 12.68 24.41 -4.95
N THR A 411 12.32 24.55 -3.68
CA THR A 411 13.21 25.03 -2.61
C THR A 411 14.49 24.21 -2.48
N PHE A 412 14.48 22.91 -2.82
CA PHE A 412 15.68 22.06 -2.80
C PHE A 412 16.50 22.12 -4.10
N ILE A 413 15.86 22.48 -5.23
CA ILE A 413 16.46 22.36 -6.57
C ILE A 413 16.40 23.71 -7.35
N ASN A 414 16.26 24.82 -6.62
CA ASN A 414 16.13 26.17 -7.20
C ASN A 414 17.49 26.67 -7.73
N SER A 415 17.89 26.20 -8.91
CA SER A 415 19.05 26.69 -9.64
C SER A 415 18.69 27.00 -11.08
N ALA A 416 19.45 27.91 -11.70
CA ALA A 416 19.27 28.24 -13.12
C ALA A 416 19.39 27.00 -14.02
N ARG A 417 20.16 26.00 -13.59
CA ARG A 417 20.35 24.71 -14.26
C ARG A 417 19.06 23.88 -14.39
N TYR A 418 18.16 23.98 -13.41
CA TYR A 418 16.92 23.21 -13.36
C TYR A 418 15.67 24.08 -13.49
N ALA A 419 15.82 25.32 -13.95
CA ALA A 419 14.72 26.28 -14.09
C ALA A 419 13.57 25.78 -14.99
N ASN A 420 13.85 24.87 -15.93
CA ASN A 420 12.83 24.27 -16.79
C ASN A 420 11.97 23.21 -16.09
N VAL A 421 12.43 22.64 -14.97
CA VAL A 421 11.66 21.66 -14.17
C VAL A 421 10.52 22.36 -13.43
N PHE A 422 10.75 23.60 -12.98
CA PHE A 422 9.77 24.44 -12.27
C PHE A 422 9.47 25.68 -13.12
N ASN A 423 8.64 25.53 -14.15
CA ASN A 423 8.16 26.61 -15.00
C ASN A 423 6.66 26.86 -14.77
N SER A 424 6.08 27.90 -15.37
CA SER A 424 4.66 28.26 -15.14
C SER A 424 3.65 27.13 -15.36
N ASP A 425 4.01 26.12 -16.15
CA ASP A 425 3.14 25.02 -16.56
C ASP A 425 3.37 23.76 -15.70
N THR A 426 4.51 23.65 -15.02
CA THR A 426 4.90 22.50 -14.19
C THR A 426 5.03 22.82 -12.70
N ASP A 427 5.02 24.11 -12.35
CA ASP A 427 5.15 24.64 -11.00
C ASP A 427 3.83 24.45 -10.22
N ASN A 428 3.58 23.22 -9.78
CA ASN A 428 2.42 22.83 -8.99
C ASN A 428 2.57 23.32 -7.54
N SER A 429 2.53 24.64 -7.37
CA SER A 429 2.79 25.33 -6.09
C SER A 429 4.20 25.03 -5.55
N ASP A 430 5.24 25.28 -6.35
CA ASP A 430 6.66 25.03 -6.00
C ASP A 430 7.00 23.55 -5.76
N THR A 431 6.14 22.62 -6.20
CA THR A 431 6.36 21.17 -6.06
C THR A 431 6.17 20.44 -7.40
N PHE A 432 6.91 19.36 -7.60
CA PHE A 432 6.82 18.52 -8.80
C PHE A 432 6.75 17.05 -8.39
N VAL A 433 5.78 16.31 -8.93
CA VAL A 433 5.61 14.88 -8.67
C VAL A 433 6.24 14.11 -9.82
N TRP A 434 7.46 13.63 -9.62
CA TRP A 434 8.24 12.99 -10.66
C TRP A 434 7.97 11.47 -10.70
N PRO A 435 7.31 10.93 -11.74
CA PRO A 435 7.10 9.50 -11.86
C PRO A 435 8.38 8.76 -12.25
N PHE A 436 8.81 7.78 -11.46
CA PHE A 436 10.04 7.04 -11.75
C PHE A 436 9.84 5.55 -12.01
N MET A 437 8.82 4.91 -11.39
CA MET A 437 8.62 3.48 -11.59
C MET A 437 7.17 3.04 -11.38
N TYR A 438 6.60 2.43 -12.40
CA TYR A 438 5.29 1.79 -12.34
C TYR A 438 5.44 0.25 -12.32
N ILE A 439 4.84 -0.40 -11.31
CA ILE A 439 4.88 -1.86 -11.17
C ILE A 439 3.47 -2.42 -11.26
N LYS A 440 3.25 -3.31 -12.24
CA LYS A 440 2.03 -4.10 -12.38
C LYS A 440 2.21 -5.47 -11.73
N ARG A 441 1.60 -5.70 -10.56
CA ARG A 441 1.48 -7.04 -9.96
C ARG A 441 0.07 -7.56 -10.20
N SER A 442 -0.04 -8.72 -10.85
CA SER A 442 -1.34 -9.32 -11.18
C SER A 442 -1.41 -10.80 -10.78
N PRO A 443 -1.27 -11.15 -9.49
CA PRO A 443 -1.41 -12.53 -9.05
C PRO A 443 -2.80 -13.07 -9.42
N THR A 444 -2.84 -14.28 -9.96
CA THR A 444 -4.07 -15.02 -10.28
C THR A 444 -3.85 -16.48 -9.92
N ILE A 445 -4.91 -17.13 -9.45
CA ILE A 445 -4.90 -18.58 -9.25
C ILE A 445 -4.52 -19.29 -10.56
N ALA A 446 -3.71 -20.33 -10.47
CA ALA A 446 -3.37 -21.13 -11.65
C ALA A 446 -4.59 -21.96 -12.10
N ARG A 447 -4.64 -22.34 -13.38
CA ARG A 447 -5.82 -23.03 -13.93
C ARG A 447 -6.08 -24.40 -13.31
N ASP A 448 -5.02 -25.16 -13.03
CA ASP A 448 -5.06 -26.45 -12.34
C ASP A 448 -5.52 -26.30 -10.89
N GLN A 449 -5.02 -25.28 -10.18
CA GLN A 449 -5.46 -24.92 -8.83
C GLN A 449 -6.93 -24.48 -8.81
N SER A 450 -7.39 -23.75 -9.84
CA SER A 450 -8.78 -23.33 -9.99
C SER A 450 -9.70 -24.54 -10.16
N LYS A 451 -9.29 -25.50 -10.99
CA LYS A 451 -10.01 -26.76 -11.16
C LYS A 451 -10.07 -27.54 -9.84
N ALA A 452 -8.95 -27.69 -9.14
CA ALA A 452 -8.92 -28.37 -7.85
C ALA A 452 -9.80 -27.66 -6.80
N PHE A 453 -9.82 -26.32 -6.82
CA PHE A 453 -10.69 -25.51 -5.97
C PHE A 453 -12.18 -25.77 -6.28
N ILE A 454 -12.57 -25.73 -7.56
CA ILE A 454 -13.95 -26.02 -8.01
C ILE A 454 -14.35 -27.45 -7.64
N ASP A 455 -13.50 -28.43 -7.96
CA ASP A 455 -13.78 -29.85 -7.68
C ASP A 455 -13.93 -30.10 -6.18
N THR A 456 -13.13 -29.43 -5.35
CA THR A 456 -13.21 -29.57 -3.89
C THR A 456 -14.42 -28.83 -3.32
N LEU A 457 -14.53 -27.52 -3.54
CA LEU A 457 -15.54 -26.69 -2.92
C LEU A 457 -16.91 -26.88 -3.59
N TYR A 458 -17.02 -26.58 -4.88
CA TYR A 458 -18.28 -26.66 -5.62
C TYR A 458 -18.70 -28.11 -5.83
N GLY A 459 -17.75 -29.04 -6.02
CA GLY A 459 -18.03 -30.47 -6.08
C GLY A 459 -18.64 -31.03 -4.80
N THR A 460 -18.15 -30.59 -3.62
CA THR A 460 -18.76 -31.00 -2.32
C THR A 460 -20.19 -30.50 -2.20
N TYR A 461 -20.48 -29.26 -2.59
CA TYR A 461 -21.86 -28.75 -2.60
C TYR A 461 -22.75 -29.46 -3.63
N ARG A 462 -22.22 -29.82 -4.82
CA ARG A 462 -22.96 -30.61 -5.81
C ARG A 462 -23.29 -32.01 -5.29
N LEU A 463 -22.34 -32.65 -4.59
CA LEU A 463 -22.58 -33.94 -3.95
C LEU A 463 -23.64 -33.82 -2.84
N GLY A 464 -23.52 -32.78 -1.99
CA GLY A 464 -24.53 -32.48 -0.97
C GLY A 464 -25.92 -32.27 -1.58
N PHE A 465 -26.02 -31.52 -2.67
CA PHE A 465 -27.27 -31.33 -3.41
C PHE A 465 -27.84 -32.65 -3.96
N ALA A 466 -27.00 -33.52 -4.53
CA ALA A 466 -27.44 -34.83 -4.99
C ALA A 466 -27.99 -35.68 -3.84
N LEU A 467 -27.35 -35.65 -2.67
CA LEU A 467 -27.83 -36.33 -1.46
C LEU A 467 -29.15 -35.73 -0.94
N ASP A 468 -29.28 -34.40 -0.95
CA ASP A 468 -30.52 -33.72 -0.56
C ASP A 468 -31.69 -34.14 -1.48
N VAL A 469 -31.48 -34.15 -2.80
CA VAL A 469 -32.49 -34.58 -3.78
C VAL A 469 -32.87 -36.04 -3.58
N ILE A 470 -31.90 -36.94 -3.37
CA ILE A 470 -32.16 -38.35 -3.08
C ILE A 470 -32.97 -38.49 -1.78
N GLY A 471 -32.62 -37.75 -0.74
CA GLY A 471 -33.35 -37.73 0.54
C GLY A 471 -34.79 -37.25 0.38
N ILE A 472 -35.02 -36.18 -0.38
CA ILE A 472 -36.35 -35.64 -0.68
C ILE A 472 -37.21 -36.64 -1.46
N ILE A 473 -36.62 -37.46 -2.33
CA ILE A 473 -37.35 -38.50 -3.08
C ILE A 473 -37.61 -39.73 -2.20
N LEU A 474 -36.63 -40.16 -1.39
CA LEU A 474 -36.77 -41.34 -0.54
C LEU A 474 -37.72 -41.12 0.64
N PHE A 475 -37.78 -39.91 1.20
CA PHE A 475 -38.66 -39.59 2.32
C PHE A 475 -40.15 -39.89 2.04
N PRO A 476 -40.80 -39.39 0.97
CA PRO A 476 -42.19 -39.71 0.64
C PRO A 476 -42.37 -41.17 0.22
N LEU A 477 -41.38 -41.81 -0.40
CA LEU A 477 -41.41 -43.25 -0.70
C LEU A 477 -41.46 -44.07 0.60
N CYS A 478 -40.59 -43.77 1.56
CA CYS A 478 -40.58 -44.42 2.88
C CYS A 478 -41.86 -44.12 3.66
N LEU A 479 -42.38 -42.88 3.60
CA LEU A 479 -43.64 -42.50 4.22
C LEU A 479 -44.81 -43.27 3.61
N ALA A 480 -44.89 -43.38 2.28
CA ALA A 480 -45.91 -44.16 1.58
C ALA A 480 -45.83 -45.64 1.95
N CYS A 481 -44.63 -46.23 1.97
CA CYS A 481 -44.41 -47.60 2.44
C CYS A 481 -44.85 -47.79 3.90
N GLY A 482 -44.50 -46.84 4.78
CA GLY A 482 -44.91 -46.86 6.19
C GLY A 482 -46.42 -46.80 6.38
N ILE A 483 -47.10 -45.92 5.63
CA ILE A 483 -48.56 -45.81 5.63
C ILE A 483 -49.19 -47.12 5.11
N CYS A 484 -48.68 -47.70 4.03
CA CYS A 484 -49.14 -48.99 3.50
C CYS A 484 -48.97 -50.13 4.52
N CYS A 485 -47.84 -50.17 5.22
CA CYS A 485 -47.57 -51.14 6.29
C CYS A 485 -48.53 -50.95 7.48
N LEU A 486 -48.75 -49.72 7.92
CA LEU A 486 -49.70 -49.39 9.01
C LEU A 486 -51.14 -49.75 8.64
N GLN A 487 -51.57 -49.45 7.41
CA GLN A 487 -52.89 -49.83 6.92
C GLN A 487 -53.07 -51.36 6.87
N SER A 488 -52.03 -52.08 6.44
CA SER A 488 -52.03 -53.55 6.40
C SER A 488 -52.10 -54.16 7.81
N ALA A 489 -51.33 -53.62 8.76
CA ALA A 489 -51.37 -54.03 10.17
C ALA A 489 -52.75 -53.75 10.81
N HIS A 490 -53.36 -52.60 10.51
CA HIS A 490 -54.68 -52.25 11.00
C HIS A 490 -55.77 -53.19 10.45
N LYS A 491 -55.71 -53.53 9.15
CA LYS A 491 -56.60 -54.53 8.54
C LYS A 491 -56.44 -55.91 9.20
N ALA A 492 -55.21 -56.36 9.41
CA ALA A 492 -54.94 -57.63 10.10
C ALA A 492 -55.44 -57.65 11.55
N ALA A 493 -55.26 -56.55 12.29
CA ALA A 493 -55.76 -56.42 13.66
C ALA A 493 -57.30 -56.41 13.74
N LYS A 494 -57.97 -55.77 12.76
CA LYS A 494 -59.44 -55.79 12.65
C LYS A 494 -59.95 -57.22 12.38
N LEU A 495 -59.35 -57.92 11.42
CA LEU A 495 -59.66 -59.33 11.13
C LEU A 495 -59.47 -60.23 12.38
N ARG A 496 -58.43 -59.99 13.18
CA ARG A 496 -58.17 -60.74 14.41
C ARG A 496 -59.20 -60.48 15.52
N ARG A 497 -59.82 -59.30 15.55
CA ARG A 497 -60.92 -58.96 16.49
C ARG A 497 -62.28 -59.51 16.05
N GLU A 498 -62.48 -59.67 14.75
CA GLU A 498 -63.74 -60.18 14.18
C GLU A 498 -63.77 -61.72 14.06
N LEU A 499 -62.65 -62.41 14.33
CA LEU A 499 -62.62 -63.86 14.46
C LEU A 499 -63.39 -64.30 15.72
N PRO A 500 -64.53 -65.01 15.58
CA PRO A 500 -65.32 -65.44 16.73
C PRO A 500 -64.53 -66.42 17.59
N ALA A 501 -64.60 -66.25 18.91
CA ALA A 501 -63.93 -67.09 19.91
C ALA A 501 -64.32 -68.59 19.85
N THR A 502 -65.25 -68.97 18.98
CA THR A 502 -65.69 -70.34 18.75
C THR A 502 -64.74 -71.19 17.91
N ALA A 503 -63.68 -70.62 17.33
CA ALA A 503 -62.68 -71.37 16.55
C ALA A 503 -61.53 -71.97 17.40
N TYR A 504 -61.45 -71.71 18.70
CA TYR A 504 -60.41 -72.26 19.59
C TYR A 504 -60.81 -73.54 20.34
N ALA A 505 -61.99 -74.10 20.07
CA ALA A 505 -62.49 -75.25 20.82
C ALA A 505 -62.18 -76.63 20.18
N ASN A 506 -61.69 -76.72 18.94
CA ASN A 506 -61.41 -78.02 18.32
C ASN A 506 -60.16 -78.03 17.45
N GLY A 507 -59.14 -78.75 17.93
CA GLY A 507 -58.11 -79.36 17.09
C GLY A 507 -56.90 -78.49 16.76
N HIS A 508 -55.75 -78.85 17.33
CA HIS A 508 -54.43 -78.36 16.96
C HIS A 508 -54.20 -78.40 15.44
N PRO A 509 -54.00 -77.25 14.76
CA PRO A 509 -53.37 -77.23 13.47
C PRO A 509 -51.85 -77.33 13.66
N LYS A 510 -51.24 -78.33 13.03
CA LYS A 510 -49.79 -78.45 12.84
C LYS A 510 -49.29 -77.19 12.13
N VAL A 511 -48.57 -76.32 12.84
CA VAL A 511 -47.80 -75.22 12.24
C VAL A 511 -46.54 -75.83 11.63
N ILE A 512 -46.49 -75.93 10.30
CA ILE A 512 -45.25 -76.25 9.57
C ILE A 512 -44.50 -74.92 9.42
N VAL A 513 -43.47 -74.72 10.25
CA VAL A 513 -42.48 -73.66 10.08
C VAL A 513 -41.53 -74.09 8.96
N SER A 514 -41.69 -73.53 7.76
CA SER A 514 -40.65 -73.62 6.73
C SER A 514 -39.62 -72.51 7.00
N VAL A 515 -38.48 -72.88 7.59
CA VAL A 515 -37.31 -72.02 7.68
C VAL A 515 -36.61 -72.07 6.31
N HIS A 516 -36.77 -71.04 5.49
CA HIS A 516 -35.86 -70.79 4.37
C HIS A 516 -34.66 -70.01 4.90
N SER A 517 -33.58 -70.72 5.25
CA SER A 517 -32.27 -70.12 5.45
C SER A 517 -31.66 -69.80 4.09
N SER A 518 -31.77 -68.56 3.63
CA SER A 518 -30.92 -68.04 2.56
C SER A 518 -29.55 -67.71 3.15
N THR A 519 -28.62 -68.66 3.11
CA THR A 519 -27.19 -68.41 3.25
C THR A 519 -26.73 -67.64 2.01
N SER A 520 -26.66 -66.31 2.10
CA SER A 520 -25.86 -65.52 1.15
C SER A 520 -24.39 -65.65 1.56
N SER A 521 -23.62 -66.33 0.71
CA SER A 521 -22.17 -66.37 0.75
C SER A 521 -21.60 -64.95 0.66
N ALA A 522 -20.95 -64.51 1.73
CA ALA A 522 -20.02 -63.38 1.68
C ALA A 522 -18.75 -63.86 0.99
N ASP A 523 -18.63 -63.59 -0.31
CA ASP A 523 -17.37 -63.69 -1.02
C ASP A 523 -16.54 -62.44 -0.71
N SER A 524 -15.53 -62.63 0.13
CA SER A 524 -14.48 -61.66 0.38
C SER A 524 -13.54 -61.64 -0.83
N THR A 525 -13.67 -60.64 -1.71
CA THR A 525 -12.60 -60.28 -2.64
C THR A 525 -11.88 -59.05 -2.11
N THR A 526 -10.75 -59.30 -1.47
CA THR A 526 -9.66 -58.35 -1.29
C THR A 526 -9.13 -57.92 -2.66
N SER A 527 -9.29 -56.64 -3.01
CA SER A 527 -8.48 -56.00 -4.05
C SER A 527 -7.68 -54.85 -3.44
N SER A 528 -6.38 -55.08 -3.34
CA SER A 528 -5.33 -54.09 -3.19
C SER A 528 -5.25 -53.16 -4.41
N ALA A 529 -5.26 -51.84 -4.16
CA ALA A 529 -4.61 -50.80 -4.94
C ALA A 529 -4.53 -49.58 -4.00
N ALA A 530 -3.39 -49.04 -3.55
CA ALA A 530 -2.16 -48.64 -4.23
C ALA A 530 -2.40 -47.63 -5.36
N SER A 531 -2.72 -46.39 -4.97
CA SER A 531 -2.15 -45.14 -5.50
C SER A 531 -2.65 -43.97 -4.65
#